data_AF-A0A5E7FAX8-F1
#
_entry.id   AF-A0A5E7FAX8-F1
#
_cell.length_a   1.000
_cell.length_b   1.000
_cell.length_c   1.000
_cell.angle_alpha   90.00
_cell.angle_beta   90.00
_cell.angle_gamma   90.00
#
_symmetry.space_group_name_H-M   'P 1'
#
loop_
_entity.id
_entity.type
_entity.pdbx_description
1 polymer ?
#
loop_
_entity_poly.entity_id
_entity_poly.type
_entity_poly.pdbx_seq_one_letter_code
_entity_poly.pdbx_strand_id
1 'polypeptide(L)' 'MHSNIERPYPVEYLHPNGDKAKIGFIWGDPDSTSPVGIIIWIKDENGYAKLGEEVGEWPTFGDAMRRGTDLAFRWLSR' A
#
# COMPACT_ATOMS: atom_id res chain seq x y z
N MET A 1 -10.46 -22.03 -15.01
CA MET A 1 -10.42 -21.95 -13.54
C MET A 1 -10.22 -20.48 -13.22
N HIS A 2 -11.23 -19.77 -12.72
CA HIS A 2 -11.06 -18.37 -12.32
C HIS A 2 -10.36 -18.37 -10.97
N SER A 3 -9.03 -18.26 -10.99
CA SER A 3 -8.25 -18.01 -9.78
C SER A 3 -8.60 -16.60 -9.32
N ASN A 4 -9.58 -16.48 -8.43
CA ASN A 4 -9.77 -15.26 -7.64
C ASN A 4 -8.51 -15.12 -6.78
N ILE A 5 -7.48 -14.46 -7.32
CA ILE A 5 -6.40 -13.95 -6.49
C ILE A 5 -7.08 -12.95 -5.56
N GLU A 6 -7.31 -13.36 -4.31
CA GLU A 6 -7.79 -12.49 -3.25
C GLU A 6 -6.71 -11.42 -3.06
N ARG A 7 -6.82 -10.33 -3.83
CA ARG A 7 -5.92 -9.20 -3.73
C ARG A 7 -6.09 -8.64 -2.32
N PRO A 8 -5.05 -8.66 -1.47
CA PRO A 8 -5.17 -8.17 -0.12
C PRO A 8 -5.71 -6.74 -0.14
N TYR A 9 -6.74 -6.52 0.69
CA TYR A 9 -7.33 -5.21 0.92
C TYR A 9 -6.24 -4.22 1.37
N PRO A 10 -6.40 -2.91 1.09
CA PRO A 10 -5.47 -1.90 1.56
C PRO A 10 -5.22 -2.06 3.06
N VAL A 11 -3.95 -2.13 3.44
CA VAL A 11 -3.55 -2.41 4.82
C VAL A 11 -3.61 -1.11 5.61
N GLU A 12 -4.36 -1.10 6.70
CA GLU A 12 -4.40 0.05 7.59
C GLU A 12 -3.10 0.13 8.39
N TYR A 13 -2.50 1.32 8.40
CA TYR A 13 -1.27 1.64 9.11
C TYR A 13 -1.57 2.78 10.09
N LEU A 14 -1.20 2.57 11.36
CA LEU A 14 -1.29 3.61 12.39
C LEU A 14 0.13 4.09 12.68
N HIS A 15 0.40 5.35 12.40
CA HIS A 15 1.68 5.97 12.68
C HIS A 15 1.76 6.35 14.18
N PRO A 16 2.96 6.30 14.80
CA PRO A 16 3.13 6.67 16.21
C PRO A 16 2.72 8.11 16.57
N ASN A 17 2.64 9.03 15.60
CA ASN A 17 2.14 10.39 15.82
C ASN A 17 0.61 10.48 15.96
N GLY A 18 -0.12 9.37 15.74
CA GLY A 18 -1.59 9.32 15.77
C GLY A 18 -2.25 9.32 14.39
N ASP A 19 -1.49 9.57 13.32
CA ASP A 19 -2.02 9.59 11.96
C ASP A 19 -2.32 8.18 11.45
N LYS A 20 -3.38 8.06 10.66
CA LYS A 20 -3.75 6.81 10.01
C LYS A 20 -3.45 6.90 8.53
N ALA A 21 -2.92 5.83 7.97
CA ALA A 21 -2.78 5.65 6.55
C ALA A 21 -3.30 4.31 6.08
N LYS A 22 -3.51 4.19 4.78
CA LYS A 22 -3.80 2.96 4.06
C LYS A 22 -2.72 2.71 3.04
N ILE A 23 -2.14 1.52 3.09
CA ILE A 23 -1.18 1.03 2.11
C ILE A 23 -1.98 0.25 1.07
N GLY A 24 -2.21 0.88 -0.08
CA GLY A 24 -2.79 0.25 -1.26
C GLY A 24 -1.70 -0.37 -2.12
N PHE A 25 -2.06 -1.40 -2.87
CA PHE A 25 -1.17 -2.09 -3.80
C PHE A 25 -1.73 -2.00 -5.21
N ILE A 26 -0.88 -1.63 -6.16
CA ILE A 26 -1.20 -1.63 -7.58
C ILE A 26 -0.83 -3.00 -8.13
N TRP A 27 -1.78 -3.67 -8.75
CA TRP A 27 -1.60 -4.97 -9.39
C TRP A 27 -1.53 -4.73 -10.89
N GLY A 28 -0.49 -5.26 -11.53
CA GLY A 28 -0.32 -5.16 -12.98
C GLY A 28 -1.28 -6.12 -13.68
N ASP A 29 -0.82 -7.35 -13.91
CA ASP A 29 -1.65 -8.36 -14.55
C ASP A 29 -2.64 -9.01 -13.57
N PRO A 30 -3.79 -9.50 -14.07
CA PRO A 30 -4.75 -10.25 -13.27
C PRO A 30 -4.15 -11.48 -12.59
N ASP A 31 -3.18 -12.11 -13.24
CA ASP A 31 -2.49 -13.33 -12.79
C ASP A 31 -1.21 -13.04 -11.98
N SER A 32 -0.85 -11.76 -11.78
CA SER A 32 0.32 -11.40 -11.00
C SER A 32 0.14 -11.74 -9.52
N THR A 33 1.09 -12.51 -8.98
CA THR A 33 1.16 -12.84 -7.55
C THR A 33 1.82 -11.75 -6.71
N SER A 34 2.48 -10.79 -7.37
CA SER A 34 3.15 -9.66 -6.73
C SER A 34 2.62 -8.34 -7.28
N PRO A 35 2.46 -7.32 -6.43
CA PRO A 35 2.09 -5.99 -6.87
C PRO A 35 3.25 -5.31 -7.62
N VAL A 36 2.90 -4.36 -8.49
CA VAL A 36 3.82 -3.56 -9.32
C VAL A 36 3.87 -2.10 -8.87
N GLY A 37 2.98 -1.70 -7.95
CA GLY A 37 3.06 -0.42 -7.27
C GLY A 37 2.54 -0.48 -5.84
N ILE A 38 2.89 0.54 -5.06
CA ILE A 38 2.37 0.80 -3.71
C ILE A 38 1.86 2.22 -3.69
N ILE A 39 0.67 2.44 -3.15
CA ILE A 39 0.06 3.76 -2.97
C ILE A 39 -0.19 3.96 -1.47
N ILE A 40 0.28 5.07 -0.92
CA ILE A 40 -0.02 5.44 0.46
C ILE A 40 -1.13 6.48 0.46
N TRP A 41 -2.18 6.22 1.23
CA TRP A 41 -3.29 7.13 1.44
C TRP A 41 -3.29 7.57 2.91
N ILE A 42 -3.28 8.85 3.20
CA ILE A 42 -3.45 9.36 4.56
C ILE A 42 -4.93 9.58 4.85
N LYS A 43 -5.37 9.28 6.08
CA LYS A 43 -6.70 9.61 6.57
C LYS A 43 -6.70 11.07 7.03
N ASP A 44 -7.54 11.88 6.39
CA ASP A 44 -7.79 13.27 6.74
C ASP A 44 -9.28 13.44 7.15
N GLU A 45 -9.66 14.63 7.62
CA GLU A 45 -11.01 14.99 8.06
C GLU A 45 -12.06 14.73 6.97
N ASN A 46 -11.68 14.92 5.70
CA ASN A 46 -12.56 14.76 4.54
C ASN A 46 -12.56 13.35 3.92
N GLY A 47 -11.72 12.42 4.38
CA GLY A 47 -11.62 11.11 3.73
C GLY A 47 -10.21 10.53 3.73
N TYR A 48 -9.87 9.82 2.66
CA TYR A 48 -8.51 9.34 2.40
C TYR A 48 -7.92 10.18 1.26
N ALA A 49 -6.79 10.82 1.51
CA ALA A 49 -6.04 11.58 0.51
C ALA A 49 -4.81 10.78 0.08
N LYS A 50 -4.48 10.79 -1.21
CA LYS A 50 -3.26 10.15 -1.70
C LYS A 50 -2.05 10.94 -1.21
N LEU A 51 -1.23 10.31 -0.37
CA LEU A 51 0.01 10.90 0.14
C LEU A 51 1.15 10.74 -0.88
N GLY A 52 1.17 9.61 -1.58
CA GLY A 52 2.09 9.37 -2.69
C GLY A 52 1.96 7.95 -3.23
N GLU A 53 2.77 7.64 -4.24
CA GLU A 53 2.92 6.28 -4.76
C GLU A 53 4.37 5.98 -5.12
N GLU A 54 4.74 4.71 -5.02
CA GLU A 54 6.01 4.18 -5.50
C GLU A 54 5.70 3.04 -6.46
N VAL A 55 6.30 3.07 -7.65
CA VAL A 55 6.20 2.01 -8.66
C VAL A 55 7.51 1.23 -8.63
N GLY A 56 7.41 -0.09 -8.57
CA GLY A 56 8.57 -0.96 -8.44
C GLY A 56 8.20 -2.42 -8.58
N GLU A 57 9.18 -3.25 -8.93
CA GLU A 57 9.02 -4.69 -8.97
C GLU A 57 9.40 -5.26 -7.60
N TRP A 58 8.43 -5.82 -6.88
CA TRP A 58 8.68 -6.54 -5.64
C TRP A 58 8.58 -8.06 -5.87
N PRO A 59 9.57 -8.85 -5.42
CA PRO A 59 9.56 -10.30 -5.61
C PRO A 59 8.34 -10.97 -4.97
N THR A 60 7.86 -10.45 -3.84
CA THR A 60 6.70 -10.98 -3.12
C THR A 60 5.79 -9.86 -2.59
N PHE A 61 4.53 -10.20 -2.31
CA PHE A 61 3.62 -9.31 -1.57
C PHE A 61 4.18 -8.88 -0.20
N GLY A 62 4.92 -9.77 0.48
CA GLY A 62 5.55 -9.44 1.77
C GLY A 62 6.62 -8.35 1.64
N ASP A 63 7.38 -8.35 0.55
CA ASP A 63 8.38 -7.31 0.28
C ASP A 63 7.71 -5.97 -0.06
N ALA A 64 6.65 -6.00 -0.87
CA ALA A 64 5.84 -4.82 -1.15
C ALA A 64 5.18 -4.26 0.13
N MET A 65 4.67 -5.13 1.00
CA MET A 65 4.11 -4.73 2.31
C MET A 65 5.15 -4.01 3.17
N ARG A 66 6.32 -4.62 3.36
CA ARG A 66 7.42 -4.00 4.13
C ARG A 66 7.78 -2.64 3.56
N ARG A 67 7.90 -2.55 2.23
CA ARG A 67 8.19 -1.29 1.56
C ARG A 67 7.07 -0.26 1.77
N GLY A 68 5.82 -0.67 1.69
CA GLY A 68 4.67 0.20 1.92
C GLY A 68 4.57 0.71 3.34
N THR A 69 4.91 -0.12 4.34
CA THR A 69 5.03 0.30 5.74
C THR A 69 6.14 1.33 5.93
N ASP A 70 7.31 1.11 5.32
CA ASP A 70 8.42 2.07 5.36
C ASP A 70 8.05 3.40 4.70
N LEU A 71 7.35 3.36 3.56
CA LEU A 71 6.86 4.55 2.87
C LEU A 71 5.84 5.32 3.71
N ALA A 72 4.87 4.61 4.29
CA ALA A 72 3.89 5.21 5.19
C ALA A 72 4.57 5.88 6.38
N PHE A 73 5.49 5.19 7.05
CA PHE A 73 6.27 5.76 8.16
C PHE A 73 7.02 7.03 7.76
N ARG A 74 7.77 6.99 6.65
CA ARG A 74 8.59 8.12 6.20
C ARG A 74 7.75 9.32 5.77
N TRP A 75 6.64 9.11 5.08
CA TRP A 75 5.82 10.19 4.57
C TRP A 75 4.89 10.80 5.63
N LEU A 76 4.49 10.02 6.64
CA LEU A 76 3.72 10.51 7.80
C LEU A 76 4.63 11.16 8.86
N SER A 77 5.92 10.85 8.87
CA SER A 77 6.91 11.50 9.74
C SER A 77 7.39 12.87 9.23
N ARG A 78 6.95 13.31 8.04
CA ARG A 78 7.41 14.53 7.39
C ARG A 78 6.53 15.72 7.75
#